data_AF-A0A925PCF3-F1
#
_entry.id   AF-A0A925PCF3-F1
#
_cell.length_a   1.000
_cell.length_b   1.000
_cell.length_c   1.000
_cell.angle_alpha   90.00
_cell.angle_beta   90.00
_cell.angle_gamma   90.00
#
_symmetry.space_group_name_H-M   'P 1'
#
loop_
_entity.id
_entity.type
_entity.pdbx_description
1 polymer ?
#
loop_
_entity_poly.entity_id
_entity_poly.type
_entity_poly.pdbx_seq_one_letter_code
_entity_poly.pdbx_strand_id
1 'polypeptide(L)'
;MMDLDMTHDIQRVYRKLLTCMSRPGLIENISSESQKVDITIDMIKHLLTILFTVLDGEVTFHLPALKDSELIKKINHLTYAKNAILQQADYIIV
;
A
#
# COMPACT_ATOMS: atom_id res chain seq x y z
N MET A 1 1.01 -20.13 2.61
CA MET A 1 2.29 -19.49 3.00
C MET A 1 2.38 -18.24 2.14
N MET A 2 2.63 -17.05 2.69
CA MET A 2 2.78 -15.86 1.86
C MET A 2 3.99 -16.05 0.94
N ASP A 3 3.79 -16.01 -0.37
CA ASP A 3 4.90 -15.99 -1.33
C ASP A 3 5.63 -14.63 -1.32
N LEU A 4 4.96 -13.58 -0.84
CA LEU A 4 5.56 -12.27 -0.64
C LEU A 4 6.47 -12.28 0.59
N ASP A 5 7.75 -12.02 0.38
CA ASP A 5 8.69 -11.78 1.47
C ASP A 5 8.52 -10.34 1.98
N MET A 6 7.85 -10.20 3.12
CA MET A 6 7.54 -8.90 3.72
C MET A 6 8.78 -8.04 4.01
N THR A 7 9.97 -8.63 4.10
CA THR A 7 11.21 -7.87 4.27
C THR A 7 11.82 -7.54 2.91
N HIS A 8 12.16 -8.55 2.12
CA HIS A 8 12.96 -8.35 0.92
C HIS A 8 12.17 -7.79 -0.26
N ASP A 9 10.93 -8.23 -0.47
CA ASP A 9 10.12 -7.73 -1.57
C ASP A 9 9.63 -6.31 -1.29
N ILE A 10 9.20 -5.99 -0.07
CA ILE A 10 8.80 -4.62 0.31
C ILE A 10 9.98 -3.66 0.20
N GLN A 11 11.18 -4.07 0.62
CA GLN A 11 12.38 -3.25 0.50
C GLN A 11 12.78 -3.01 -0.97
N ARG A 12 12.53 -3.96 -1.89
CA ARG A 12 12.69 -3.75 -3.34
C ARG A 12 11.67 -2.75 -3.88
N VAL A 13 10.41 -2.86 -3.47
CA VAL A 13 9.33 -1.93 -3.85
C VAL A 13 9.66 -0.52 -3.36
N TYR A 14 10.14 -0.36 -2.13
CA TYR A 14 10.59 0.93 -1.60
C TYR A 14 11.68 1.57 -2.48
N ARG A 15 12.71 0.80 -2.89
CA ARG A 15 13.77 1.35 -3.77
C ARG A 15 13.25 1.79 -5.13
N LYS A 16 12.30 1.05 -5.70
CA LYS A 16 11.64 1.42 -6.96
C LYS A 16 10.79 2.68 -6.77
N LEU A 17 10.02 2.77 -5.69
CA LEU A 17 9.24 3.94 -5.34
C LEU A 17 10.13 5.18 -5.16
N LEU A 18 11.21 5.06 -4.39
CA LEU A 18 12.20 6.13 -4.20
C LEU A 18 12.83 6.58 -5.53
N THR A 19 13.10 5.63 -6.43
CA THR A 19 13.63 5.91 -7.77
C THR A 19 12.65 6.75 -8.59
N CYS A 20 11.37 6.39 -8.62
CA CYS A 20 10.33 7.18 -9.30
C CYS A 20 10.13 8.56 -8.67
N MET A 21 10.10 8.65 -7.33
CA MET A 21 9.87 9.90 -6.62
C MET A 21 11.05 10.88 -6.76
N SER A 22 12.28 10.37 -6.84
CA SER A 22 13.49 11.19 -7.06
C SER A 22 13.72 11.57 -8.53
N ARG A 23 13.08 10.86 -9.47
CA ARG A 23 13.20 11.07 -10.92
C ARG A 23 11.82 11.10 -11.57
N PRO A 24 11.07 12.20 -11.44
CA PRO A 24 9.74 12.32 -12.02
C PRO A 24 9.71 11.96 -13.50
N GLY A 25 8.74 11.12 -13.90
CA GLY A 25 8.61 10.61 -15.28
C GLY A 25 9.33 9.28 -15.53
N LEU A 26 10.20 8.82 -14.62
CA LEU A 26 10.75 7.47 -14.68
C LEU A 26 9.70 6.45 -14.21
N ILE A 27 9.57 5.35 -14.95
CA ILE A 27 8.61 4.27 -14.67
C ILE A 27 9.39 3.04 -14.20
N GLU A 28 9.03 2.51 -13.03
CA GLU A 28 9.53 1.25 -12.49
C GLU A 28 8.43 0.20 -12.45
N ASN A 29 8.81 -1.08 -12.60
CA ASN A 29 7.88 -2.20 -12.60
C ASN A 29 7.95 -2.97 -11.26
N ILE A 30 6.82 -3.14 -10.57
CA ILE A 30 6.70 -3.89 -9.31
C ILE A 30 5.89 -5.20 -9.46
N SER A 31 5.65 -5.66 -10.68
CA SER A 31 4.81 -6.83 -10.95
C SER A 31 5.37 -8.10 -10.31
N SER A 32 6.71 -8.28 -10.31
CA SER A 32 7.37 -9.42 -9.67
C SER A 32 7.08 -9.55 -8.18
N GLU A 33 6.92 -8.44 -7.47
CA GLU A 33 6.61 -8.40 -6.05
C GLU A 33 5.08 -8.50 -5.85
N SER A 34 4.30 -7.74 -6.62
CA SER A 34 2.84 -7.72 -6.47
C SER A 34 2.14 -9.03 -6.83
N GLN A 35 2.70 -9.83 -7.74
CA GLN A 35 2.13 -11.12 -8.13
C GLN A 35 2.22 -12.16 -7.01
N LYS A 36 3.16 -11.98 -6.06
CA LYS A 36 3.33 -12.83 -4.88
C LYS A 36 2.32 -12.54 -3.76
N VAL A 37 1.55 -11.44 -3.89
CA VAL A 37 0.49 -11.10 -2.95
C VAL A 37 -0.65 -12.10 -3.11
N ASP A 38 -0.79 -13.00 -2.14
CA ASP A 38 -1.88 -13.97 -2.06
C ASP A 38 -2.92 -13.56 -1.00
N ILE A 39 -3.50 -12.37 -1.19
CA ILE A 39 -4.54 -11.81 -0.32
C ILE A 39 -5.76 -11.43 -1.17
N THR A 40 -6.93 -11.89 -0.75
CA THR A 40 -8.22 -11.53 -1.36
C THR A 40 -8.75 -10.21 -0.78
N ILE A 41 -8.64 -9.15 -1.57
CA ILE A 41 -9.07 -7.80 -1.23
C ILE A 41 -9.67 -7.10 -2.46
N ASP A 42 -10.61 -6.18 -2.25
CA ASP A 42 -11.24 -5.40 -3.31
C ASP A 42 -10.33 -4.24 -3.76
N MET A 43 -9.08 -4.57 -4.08
CA MET A 43 -8.03 -3.64 -4.47
C MET A 43 -7.02 -4.36 -5.36
N ILE A 44 -6.46 -3.64 -6.34
CA ILE A 44 -5.40 -4.21 -7.17
C ILE A 44 -4.15 -4.53 -6.34
N LYS A 45 -3.53 -5.68 -6.59
CA LYS A 45 -2.36 -6.16 -5.84
C LYS A 45 -1.16 -5.20 -5.89
N HIS A 46 -0.99 -4.48 -7.00
CA HIS A 46 0.05 -3.46 -7.16
C HIS A 46 -0.09 -2.33 -6.13
N LEU A 47 -1.31 -1.80 -5.96
CA LEU A 47 -1.59 -0.76 -4.97
C LEU A 47 -1.41 -1.30 -3.55
N LEU A 48 -1.92 -2.50 -3.24
CA LEU A 48 -1.72 -3.12 -1.93
C LEU A 48 -0.22 -3.30 -1.59
N THR A 49 0.61 -3.64 -2.58
CA THR A 49 2.07 -3.76 -2.39
C THR A 49 2.71 -2.42 -2.04
N ILE A 50 2.24 -1.32 -2.66
CA ILE A 50 2.67 0.03 -2.30
C ILE A 50 2.19 0.37 -0.89
N LEU A 51 0.94 0.03 -0.53
CA LEU A 51 0.42 0.26 0.83
C LEU A 51 1.24 -0.47 1.90
N PHE A 52 1.63 -1.73 1.67
CA PHE A 52 2.57 -2.43 2.56
C PHE A 52 3.93 -1.76 2.71
N THR A 53 4.31 -0.91 1.76
CA THR A 53 5.59 -0.20 1.78
C THR A 53 5.53 1.10 2.55
N VAL A 54 4.37 1.77 2.57
CA VAL A 54 4.24 3.14 3.09
C VAL A 54 3.33 3.27 4.30
N LEU A 55 2.49 2.28 4.57
CA LEU A 55 1.57 2.26 5.70
C LEU A 55 2.08 1.36 6.82
N ASP A 56 2.04 1.90 8.02
CA ASP A 56 2.25 1.22 9.29
C ASP A 56 1.34 1.81 10.38
N GLY A 57 1.53 1.40 11.65
CA GLY A 57 0.75 1.90 12.78
C GLY A 57 1.00 3.37 13.17
N GLU A 58 1.98 4.04 12.57
CA GLU A 58 2.37 5.41 12.88
C GLU A 58 1.72 6.44 11.94
N VAL A 59 1.30 5.99 10.74
CA VAL A 59 0.66 6.84 9.74
C VAL A 59 -0.84 6.57 9.61
N THR A 60 -1.52 7.55 9.02
CA THR A 60 -2.96 7.52 8.76
C THR A 60 -3.24 7.57 7.26
N PHE A 61 -4.40 7.05 6.86
CA PHE A 61 -4.83 7.08 5.46
C PHE A 61 -6.29 7.51 5.31
N HIS A 62 -6.66 7.95 4.10
CA HIS A 62 -8.03 8.26 3.73
C HIS A 62 -8.39 7.59 2.40
N LEU A 63 -9.58 6.99 2.34
CA LEU A 63 -10.15 6.38 1.14
C LEU A 63 -11.51 7.06 0.82
N PRO A 64 -11.60 7.97 -0.18
CA PRO A 64 -12.75 8.87 -0.38
C PRO A 64 -14.08 8.21 -0.74
N ALA A 65 -14.13 6.92 -1.08
CA ALA A 65 -15.30 6.31 -1.67
C ALA A 65 -16.15 5.45 -0.70
N LEU A 66 -15.74 5.27 0.54
CA LEU A 66 -16.31 4.22 1.38
C LEU A 66 -16.35 4.63 2.86
N LYS A 67 -17.42 5.31 3.31
CA LYS A 67 -17.73 5.29 4.74
C LYS A 67 -18.02 3.84 5.13
N ASP A 68 -17.24 3.30 6.08
CA ASP A 68 -17.39 1.95 6.65
C ASP A 68 -17.30 0.76 5.68
N SER A 69 -16.35 0.78 4.72
CA SER A 69 -16.10 -0.46 3.95
C SER A 69 -15.27 -1.50 4.70
N GLU A 70 -15.56 -2.76 4.38
CA GLU A 70 -14.68 -3.88 4.69
C GLU A 70 -13.27 -3.68 4.13
N LEU A 71 -13.10 -2.91 3.05
CA LEU A 71 -11.79 -2.56 2.51
C LEU A 71 -10.95 -1.75 3.49
N ILE A 72 -11.54 -0.73 4.14
CA ILE A 72 -10.84 0.06 5.17
C ILE A 72 -10.41 -0.82 6.33
N LYS A 73 -11.30 -1.70 6.82
CA LYS A 73 -10.97 -2.64 7.90
C LYS A 73 -9.85 -3.60 7.51
N LYS A 74 -9.85 -4.11 6.28
CA LYS A 74 -8.78 -4.97 5.75
C LYS A 74 -7.45 -4.23 5.68
N ILE A 75 -7.42 -3.01 5.14
CA ILE A 75 -6.18 -2.20 5.09
C ILE A 75 -5.66 -1.95 6.50
N ASN A 76 -6.53 -1.55 7.44
CA ASN A 76 -6.16 -1.37 8.83
C ASN A 76 -5.62 -2.67 9.47
N HIS A 77 -6.26 -3.82 9.26
CA HIS A 77 -5.78 -5.08 9.83
C HIS A 77 -4.43 -5.52 9.25
N LEU A 78 -4.21 -5.26 7.96
CA LEU A 78 -3.00 -5.65 7.24
C LEU A 78 -1.79 -4.75 7.53
N THR A 79 -2.03 -3.47 7.87
CA THR A 79 -0.96 -2.46 7.99
C THR A 79 -0.91 -1.78 9.36
N TYR A 80 -1.92 -1.97 10.20
CA TYR A 80 -2.17 -1.23 11.44
C TYR A 80 -2.43 0.29 11.28
N ALA A 81 -2.31 0.84 10.06
CA ALA A 81 -2.60 2.24 9.77
C ALA A 81 -4.06 2.57 10.02
N LYS A 82 -4.34 3.73 10.62
CA LYS A 82 -5.70 4.16 10.96
C LYS A 82 -6.31 4.98 9.84
N ASN A 83 -7.59 4.74 9.56
CA ASN A 83 -8.35 5.61 8.65
C ASN A 83 -8.65 6.95 9.34
N ALA A 84 -8.39 8.05 8.64
CA ALA A 84 -8.63 9.41 9.10
C ALA A 84 -9.55 10.16 8.14
N ILE A 85 -10.04 11.33 8.57
CA ILE A 85 -10.70 12.27 7.66
C ILE A 85 -9.67 12.85 6.70
N LEU A 86 -10.12 13.29 5.51
CA LEU A 86 -9.27 13.76 4.43
C LEU A 86 -8.20 14.76 4.88
N GLN A 87 -8.54 15.71 5.74
CA GLN A 87 -7.65 16.79 6.18
C GLN A 87 -6.57 16.32 7.17
N GLN A 88 -6.70 15.12 7.73
CA GLN A 88 -5.80 14.58 8.75
C GLN A 88 -5.00 13.37 8.27
N ALA A 89 -5.22 12.91 7.03
CA ALA A 89 -4.58 11.72 6.51
C ALA A 89 -3.19 12.01 5.93
N ASP A 90 -2.21 11.17 6.28
CA ASP A 90 -0.85 11.22 5.71
C ASP A 90 -0.85 10.72 4.26
N TYR A 91 -1.71 9.74 3.95
CA TYR A 91 -1.89 9.19 2.61
C TYR A 91 -3.35 9.23 2.15
N ILE A 92 -3.57 9.65 0.91
CA ILE A 92 -4.89 9.62 0.27
C ILE A 92 -4.84 8.57 -0.85
N ILE A 93 -5.76 7.62 -0.80
CA ILE A 93 -5.86 6.51 -1.75
C ILE A 93 -7.12 6.72 -2.59
N VAL A 94 -7.02 6.76 -3.92
CA VAL A 94 -8.13 7.06 -4.86
C VAL A 94 -8.33 5.96 -5.90
#